data_AF-A0A5Q0BM23-F1
#
_entry.id   AF-A0A5Q0BM23-F1
#
_cell.length_a   1.000
_cell.length_b   1.000
_cell.length_c   1.000
_cell.angle_alpha   90.00
_cell.angle_beta   90.00
_cell.angle_gamma   90.00
#
_symmetry.space_group_name_H-M   'P 1'
#
loop_
_entity.id
_entity.type
_entity.pdbx_description
1 polymer ?
#
loop_
_entity_poly.entity_id
_entity_poly.type
_entity_poly.pdbx_seq_one_letter_code
_entity_poly.pdbx_strand_id
1 'polypeptide(L)'
;MTDHIVYAMIKIYDNEAHADAFLNYGEMFCRTLGEFKNEGDEHRRDEYEGVTDWHQPDQIKLAITYRDKNGIEKTTPIEELAGPVITQNTAYDPINLFCMYAIKVEDFKEDYSTDEERKSAIERINKSFAEQTKVNEKSFGMGNFAVMVTNVPVFMEKIRKNFSDNAYEFRDGLVKY
;
A
#
# COMPACT_ATOMS: atom_id res chain seq x y z
N MET A 1 -19.66 10.85 6.50
CA MET A 1 -18.38 10.44 5.87
C MET A 1 -18.18 11.38 4.70
N THR A 2 -17.11 12.14 4.67
CA THR A 2 -16.73 12.94 3.50
C THR A 2 -16.29 11.97 2.41
N ASP A 3 -16.93 12.00 1.25
CA ASP A 3 -16.45 11.22 0.11
C ASP A 3 -15.11 11.79 -0.33
N HIS A 4 -14.15 10.92 -0.62
CA HIS A 4 -12.83 11.30 -1.11
C HIS A 4 -12.63 10.71 -2.50
N ILE A 5 -12.00 11.49 -3.37
CA ILE A 5 -11.57 11.03 -4.69
C ILE A 5 -10.04 10.84 -4.70
N VAL A 6 -9.55 9.84 -5.42
CA VAL A 6 -8.12 9.72 -5.71
C VAL A 6 -7.80 10.69 -6.85
N TYR A 7 -7.23 11.85 -6.50
CA TYR A 7 -6.94 12.92 -7.43
C TYR A 7 -5.72 12.60 -8.32
N ALA A 8 -4.67 12.06 -7.70
CA ALA A 8 -3.46 11.66 -8.39
C ALA A 8 -2.82 10.46 -7.70
N MET A 9 -2.00 9.72 -8.44
CA MET A 9 -1.17 8.66 -7.90
C MET A 9 0.30 8.94 -8.20
N ILE A 10 1.16 8.77 -7.21
CA ILE A 10 2.60 8.97 -7.34
C ILE A 10 3.29 7.63 -7.18
N LYS A 11 4.12 7.26 -8.15
CA LYS A 11 5.05 6.14 -8.04
C LYS A 11 6.46 6.68 -7.90
N ILE A 12 7.16 6.23 -6.87
CA ILE A 12 8.56 6.59 -6.63
C ILE A 12 9.44 5.42 -7.06
N TYR A 13 10.50 5.75 -7.79
CA TYR A 13 11.50 4.83 -8.33
C TYR A 13 12.88 5.19 -7.78
N ASP A 14 13.65 4.16 -7.45
CA ASP A 14 15.09 4.24 -7.16
C ASP A 14 15.95 4.26 -8.43
N ASN A 15 15.41 3.76 -9.54
CA ASN A 15 16.07 3.67 -10.84
C ASN A 15 15.33 4.49 -11.90
N GLU A 16 16.04 5.44 -12.52
CA GLU A 16 15.53 6.29 -13.60
C GLU A 16 15.01 5.46 -14.79
N ALA A 17 15.72 4.41 -15.18
CA ALA A 17 15.34 3.57 -16.31
C ALA A 17 13.97 2.91 -16.12
N HIS A 18 13.60 2.56 -14.87
CA HIS A 18 12.26 2.04 -14.57
C HIS A 18 11.19 3.12 -14.65
N ALA A 19 11.50 4.36 -14.22
CA ALA A 19 10.58 5.49 -14.36
C ALA A 19 10.33 5.83 -15.83
N ASP A 20 11.39 5.86 -16.64
CA ASP A 20 11.32 6.09 -18.08
C ASP A 20 10.57 4.98 -18.81
N ALA A 21 10.81 3.72 -18.46
CA ALA A 21 10.10 2.61 -19.06
C ALA A 21 8.60 2.63 -18.73
N PHE A 22 8.24 2.99 -17.50
CA PHE A 22 6.84 3.21 -17.13
C PHE A 22 6.19 4.35 -17.91
N LEU A 23 6.89 5.48 -18.08
CA LEU A 23 6.38 6.64 -18.83
C LEU A 23 6.21 6.37 -20.33
N ASN A 24 7.21 5.74 -20.95
CA ASN A 24 7.28 5.59 -22.40
C ASN A 24 6.56 4.33 -22.91
N TYR A 25 6.56 3.25 -22.12
CA TYR A 25 6.08 1.94 -22.55
C TYR A 25 4.99 1.37 -21.65
N GLY A 26 4.73 1.98 -20.49
CA GLY A 26 3.75 1.48 -19.52
C GLY A 26 4.24 0.25 -18.75
N GLU A 27 5.55 0.01 -18.69
CA GLU A 27 6.14 -1.13 -17.99
C GLU A 27 6.01 -0.98 -16.46
N MET A 28 5.39 -1.95 -15.81
CA MET A 28 5.14 -1.96 -14.37
C MET A 28 6.09 -2.93 -13.68
N PHE A 29 7.19 -2.41 -13.14
CA PHE A 29 8.13 -3.19 -12.33
C PHE A 29 7.55 -3.43 -10.94
N CYS A 30 7.11 -4.66 -10.69
CA CYS A 30 6.59 -5.10 -9.41
C CYS A 30 7.71 -5.73 -8.56
N ARG A 31 7.62 -5.53 -7.26
CA ARG A 31 8.32 -6.37 -6.29
C ARG A 31 7.33 -7.36 -5.70
N THR A 32 7.82 -8.49 -5.27
CA THR A 32 7.01 -9.52 -4.63
C THR A 32 6.68 -9.13 -3.19
N LEU A 33 5.56 -9.60 -2.67
CA LEU A 33 5.16 -9.40 -1.28
C LEU A 33 6.22 -9.93 -0.30
N GLY A 34 6.88 -11.04 -0.63
CA GLY A 34 7.99 -11.58 0.15
C GLY A 34 9.20 -10.63 0.25
N GLU A 35 9.53 -9.93 -0.83
CA GLU A 35 10.60 -8.91 -0.80
C GLU A 35 10.24 -7.76 0.13
N PHE A 36 8.98 -7.30 0.16
CA PHE A 36 8.53 -6.27 1.09
C PHE A 36 8.61 -6.69 2.56
N LYS A 37 8.37 -7.97 2.88
CA LYS A 37 8.52 -8.52 4.24
C LYS A 37 9.98 -8.57 4.69
N ASN A 38 10.86 -9.08 3.83
CA ASN A 38 12.16 -9.61 4.26
C ASN A 38 13.37 -8.82 3.74
N GLU A 39 13.27 -8.22 2.56
CA GLU A 39 14.44 -7.77 1.77
C GLU A 39 14.32 -6.32 1.28
N GLY A 40 13.30 -5.57 1.72
CA GLY A 40 13.12 -4.16 1.42
C GLY A 40 14.20 -3.28 2.06
N ASP A 41 14.51 -2.14 1.43
CA ASP A 41 15.23 -1.06 2.11
C ASP A 41 14.39 -0.54 3.31
N GLU A 42 15.01 0.17 4.25
CA GLU A 42 14.35 0.68 5.47
C GLU A 42 13.08 1.50 5.17
N HIS A 43 12.99 2.11 3.98
CA HIS A 43 11.86 2.95 3.59
C HIS A 43 10.74 2.19 2.86
N ARG A 44 11.01 0.96 2.42
CA ARG A 44 10.04 0.12 1.68
C ARG A 44 9.68 -1.15 2.41
N ARG A 45 10.52 -1.64 3.33
CA ARG A 45 10.22 -2.84 4.10
C ARG A 45 9.05 -2.59 5.04
N ASP A 46 8.10 -3.50 5.05
CA ASP A 46 7.03 -3.56 6.05
C ASP A 46 7.00 -4.98 6.64
N GLU A 47 7.42 -5.08 7.90
CA GLU A 47 7.45 -6.37 8.62
C GLU A 47 6.04 -6.94 8.88
N TYR A 48 5.01 -6.10 8.77
CA TYR A 48 3.61 -6.48 8.92
C TYR A 48 2.89 -6.67 7.56
N GLU A 49 3.64 -6.68 6.46
CA GLU A 49 3.05 -6.95 5.13
C GLU A 49 2.47 -8.37 5.09
N GLY A 50 1.26 -8.53 4.55
CA GLY A 50 0.62 -9.84 4.38
C GLY A 50 0.32 -10.61 5.67
N VAL A 51 0.08 -9.90 6.78
CA VAL A 51 -0.46 -10.48 8.02
C VAL A 51 -1.86 -11.04 7.78
N THR A 52 -2.07 -12.30 8.14
CA THR A 52 -3.38 -12.97 8.05
C THR A 52 -4.12 -12.93 9.37
N ASP A 53 -3.38 -13.01 10.48
CA ASP A 53 -3.95 -13.09 11.80
C ASP A 53 -3.10 -12.32 12.81
N TRP A 54 -3.77 -11.63 13.73
CA TRP A 54 -3.16 -10.91 14.83
C TRP A 54 -3.84 -11.31 16.14
N HIS A 55 -3.13 -12.06 16.96
CA HIS A 55 -3.68 -12.64 18.18
C HIS A 55 -3.12 -11.94 19.42
N GLN A 56 -4.02 -11.51 20.31
CA GLN A 56 -3.60 -11.01 21.62
C GLN A 56 -3.16 -12.17 22.53
N PRO A 57 -2.21 -11.94 23.45
CA PRO A 57 -1.68 -12.96 24.36
C PRO A 57 -2.73 -13.80 25.10
N ASP A 58 -3.82 -13.16 25.52
CA ASP A 58 -4.91 -13.77 26.30
C ASP A 58 -5.96 -14.48 25.44
N GLN A 59 -5.85 -14.41 24.11
CA GLN A 59 -6.81 -14.97 23.17
C GLN A 59 -6.37 -16.29 22.54
N ILE A 60 -5.10 -16.68 22.71
CA ILE A 60 -4.53 -17.89 22.10
C ILE A 60 -3.74 -18.72 23.10
N LYS A 61 -3.53 -19.99 22.74
CA LYS A 61 -2.63 -20.91 23.44
C LYS A 61 -1.63 -21.46 22.43
N LEU A 62 -0.35 -21.39 22.74
CA LEU A 62 0.72 -21.92 21.89
C LEU A 62 1.40 -23.10 22.58
N ALA A 63 1.79 -24.10 21.79
CA ALA A 63 2.59 -25.21 22.25
C ALA A 63 3.57 -25.63 21.16
N ILE A 64 4.80 -25.97 21.55
CA ILE A 64 5.82 -26.49 20.64
C ILE A 64 5.88 -27.99 20.79
N THR A 65 5.72 -28.71 19.69
CA THR A 65 5.92 -30.16 19.62
C THR A 65 7.20 -30.47 18.84
N TYR A 66 8.08 -31.27 19.41
CA TYR A 66 9.36 -31.65 18.82
C TYR A 66 9.75 -33.08 19.22
N ARG A 67 10.65 -33.70 18.45
CA ARG A 67 11.29 -34.98 18.84
C ARG A 67 12.65 -34.69 19.46
N ASP A 68 12.92 -35.28 20.62
CA ASP A 68 14.23 -35.18 21.23
C ASP A 68 15.26 -36.11 20.56
N LYS A 69 16.51 -36.07 21.06
CA LYS A 69 17.63 -36.87 20.53
C LYS A 69 17.40 -38.40 20.57
N ASN A 70 16.45 -38.86 21.36
CA ASN A 70 16.07 -40.27 21.47
C ASN A 70 14.84 -40.61 20.61
N GLY A 71 14.35 -39.65 19.82
CA GLY A 71 13.16 -39.80 18.96
C GLY A 71 11.83 -39.68 19.70
N ILE A 72 11.83 -39.32 20.98
CA ILE A 72 10.63 -39.19 21.81
C ILE A 72 9.98 -37.84 21.51
N GLU A 73 8.68 -37.88 21.19
CA GLU A 73 7.88 -36.67 21.00
C GLU A 73 7.61 -35.99 22.34
N LYS A 74 7.85 -34.68 22.39
CA LYS A 74 7.58 -33.83 23.54
C LYS A 74 6.78 -32.62 23.08
N THR A 75 5.80 -32.25 23.89
CA THR A 75 5.03 -31.02 23.71
C THR A 75 5.21 -30.15 24.95
N THR A 76 5.50 -28.87 24.74
CA THR A 76 5.67 -27.89 25.81
C THR A 76 4.78 -26.69 25.51
N PRO A 77 3.80 -26.36 26.39
CA PRO A 77 3.01 -25.14 26.24
C PRO A 77 3.90 -23.92 26.46
N ILE A 78 3.66 -22.88 25.68
CA ILE A 78 4.25 -21.56 25.90
C ILE A 78 3.26 -20.79 26.77
N GLU A 79 3.58 -20.70 28.05
CA GLU A 79 2.84 -19.88 29.01
C GLU A 79 3.34 -18.43 28.95
N GLU A 80 2.46 -17.47 29.23
CA GLU A 80 2.78 -16.04 29.34
C GLU A 80 3.49 -15.43 28.10
N LEU A 81 2.75 -15.27 27.00
CA LEU A 81 3.26 -14.60 25.81
C LEU A 81 3.64 -13.14 26.12
N ALA A 82 4.87 -12.76 25.80
CA ALA A 82 5.41 -11.41 26.05
C ALA A 82 4.74 -10.31 25.20
N GLY A 83 4.02 -10.68 24.16
CA GLY A 83 3.33 -9.76 23.27
C GLY A 83 2.46 -10.50 22.25
N PRO A 84 1.76 -9.76 21.37
CA PRO A 84 0.90 -10.35 20.36
C PRO A 84 1.65 -11.30 19.43
N VAL A 85 0.92 -12.30 18.93
CA VAL A 85 1.44 -13.25 17.94
C VAL A 85 0.83 -12.92 16.60
N ILE A 86 1.70 -12.74 15.63
CA ILE A 86 1.34 -12.39 14.26
C ILE A 86 1.62 -13.60 13.38
N THR A 87 0.63 -13.95 12.55
CA THR A 87 0.77 -15.01 11.56
C THR A 87 0.79 -14.39 10.17
N GLN A 88 1.78 -14.79 9.37
CA GLN A 88 1.92 -14.41 7.97
C GLN A 88 2.03 -15.68 7.13
N ASN A 89 1.26 -15.74 6.04
CA ASN A 89 1.30 -16.89 5.13
C ASN A 89 2.34 -16.65 4.02
N THR A 90 3.35 -17.52 3.94
CA THR A 90 4.39 -17.46 2.90
C THR A 90 3.88 -17.83 1.51
N ALA A 91 2.70 -18.47 1.42
CA ALA A 91 2.06 -18.73 0.12
C ALA A 91 1.73 -17.44 -0.65
N TYR A 92 1.67 -16.29 0.03
CA TYR A 92 1.46 -14.99 -0.60
C TYR A 92 2.75 -14.29 -1.03
N ASP A 93 3.92 -14.79 -0.63
CA ASP A 93 5.20 -14.16 -0.94
C ASP A 93 5.42 -13.95 -2.45
N PRO A 94 5.03 -14.87 -3.36
CA PRO A 94 5.20 -14.67 -4.80
C PRO A 94 4.25 -13.65 -5.44
N ILE A 95 3.32 -13.05 -4.69
CA ILE A 95 2.38 -12.07 -5.25
C ILE A 95 3.13 -10.80 -5.64
N ASN A 96 3.00 -10.39 -6.90
CA ASN A 96 3.59 -9.16 -7.41
C ASN A 96 2.78 -7.93 -6.97
N LEU A 97 3.43 -6.97 -6.33
CA LEU A 97 2.84 -5.73 -5.85
C LEU A 97 3.38 -4.52 -6.60
N PHE A 98 2.46 -3.67 -7.06
CA PHE A 98 2.77 -2.36 -7.65
C PHE A 98 2.17 -1.24 -6.79
N CYS A 99 2.86 -0.88 -5.72
CA CYS A 99 2.39 0.14 -4.77
C CYS A 99 2.62 1.56 -5.31
N MET A 100 1.62 2.43 -5.14
CA MET A 100 1.68 3.87 -5.45
C MET A 100 1.10 4.67 -4.27
N TYR A 101 1.56 5.90 -4.09
CA TYR A 101 0.98 6.84 -3.15
C TYR A 101 -0.24 7.52 -3.77
N ALA A 102 -1.42 7.34 -3.17
CA ALA A 102 -2.65 7.98 -3.61
C ALA A 102 -2.85 9.32 -2.90
N ILE A 103 -2.87 10.41 -3.66
CA ILE A 103 -3.33 11.72 -3.17
C ILE A 103 -4.85 11.67 -3.17
N LYS A 104 -5.42 11.66 -1.97
CA LYS A 104 -6.86 11.71 -1.75
C LYS A 104 -7.24 13.15 -1.44
N VAL A 105 -8.28 13.62 -2.13
CA VAL A 105 -8.86 14.93 -1.85
C VAL A 105 -10.35 14.76 -1.55
N GLU A 106 -10.88 15.60 -0.69
CA GLU A 106 -12.32 15.71 -0.47
C GLU A 106 -13.04 15.95 -1.80
N ASP A 107 -14.19 15.30 -1.97
CA ASP A 107 -15.10 15.60 -3.07
C ASP A 107 -15.83 16.91 -2.76
N PHE A 108 -15.25 18.02 -3.21
CA PHE A 108 -15.79 19.37 -2.97
C PHE A 108 -17.07 19.59 -3.78
N LYS A 109 -18.22 19.32 -3.16
CA LYS A 109 -19.54 19.68 -3.67
C LYS A 109 -19.97 20.99 -3.04
N GLU A 110 -19.74 22.09 -3.75
CA GLU A 110 -20.08 23.43 -3.29
C GLU A 110 -21.04 24.09 -4.28
N ASP A 111 -22.15 24.59 -3.74
CA ASP A 111 -23.08 25.45 -4.46
C ASP A 111 -22.92 26.88 -3.95
N TYR A 112 -22.80 27.84 -4.86
CA TYR A 112 -22.64 29.27 -4.54
C TYR A 112 -23.65 30.09 -5.33
N SER A 113 -24.25 31.08 -4.68
CA SER A 113 -25.23 31.98 -5.30
C SER A 113 -24.65 33.38 -5.57
N THR A 114 -23.48 33.68 -5.00
CA THR A 114 -22.79 34.96 -5.15
C THR A 114 -21.30 34.78 -5.46
N ASP A 115 -20.69 35.80 -6.07
CA ASP A 115 -19.25 35.80 -6.37
C ASP A 115 -18.37 35.74 -5.11
N GLU A 116 -18.86 36.30 -4.00
CA GLU A 116 -18.12 36.37 -2.75
C GLU A 116 -18.11 35.02 -2.02
N GLU A 117 -19.23 34.29 -2.05
CA GLU A 117 -19.30 32.89 -1.60
C GLU A 117 -18.37 32.01 -2.46
N ARG A 118 -18.37 32.20 -3.78
CA ARG A 118 -17.50 31.46 -4.70
C ARG A 118 -16.02 31.68 -4.39
N LYS A 119 -15.58 32.94 -4.19
CA LYS A 119 -14.18 33.25 -3.86
C LYS A 119 -13.77 32.61 -2.53
N SER A 120 -14.60 32.73 -1.50
CA SER A 120 -14.35 32.12 -0.19
C SER A 120 -14.26 30.59 -0.27
N ALA A 121 -15.12 29.95 -1.06
CA ALA A 121 -15.07 28.51 -1.31
C ALA A 121 -13.76 28.10 -2.01
N ILE A 122 -13.33 28.83 -3.04
CA ILE A 122 -12.06 28.58 -3.74
C ILE A 122 -10.87 28.67 -2.78
N GLU A 123 -10.82 29.69 -1.93
CA GLU A 123 -9.73 29.85 -0.95
C GLU A 123 -9.69 28.68 0.04
N ARG A 124 -10.84 28.25 0.56
CA ARG A 124 -10.94 27.08 1.45
C ARG A 124 -10.53 25.79 0.74
N ILE A 125 -11.01 25.56 -0.48
CA ILE A 125 -10.67 24.39 -1.29
C ILE A 125 -9.17 24.35 -1.56
N ASN A 126 -8.58 25.46 -2.02
CA ASN A 126 -7.14 25.53 -2.31
C ASN A 126 -6.30 25.26 -1.07
N LYS A 127 -6.69 25.81 0.08
CA LYS A 127 -6.01 25.54 1.36
C LYS A 127 -6.11 24.06 1.73
N SER A 128 -7.31 23.49 1.68
CA SER A 128 -7.56 22.07 1.99
C SER A 128 -6.79 21.15 1.03
N PHE A 129 -6.77 21.48 -0.26
CA PHE A 129 -6.04 20.76 -1.29
C PHE A 129 -4.51 20.81 -1.05
N ALA A 130 -3.96 21.97 -0.72
CA ALA A 130 -2.54 22.13 -0.39
C ALA A 130 -2.14 21.33 0.86
N GLU A 131 -3.05 21.16 1.81
CA GLU A 131 -2.82 20.33 3.00
C GLU A 131 -2.89 18.83 2.66
N GLN A 132 -3.88 18.41 1.86
CA GLN A 132 -4.12 17.02 1.48
C GLN A 132 -3.13 16.46 0.46
N THR A 133 -2.45 17.33 -0.29
CA THR A 133 -1.43 16.96 -1.29
C THR A 133 -0.02 16.82 -0.70
N LYS A 134 0.16 17.07 0.59
CA LYS A 134 1.44 16.88 1.26
C LYS A 134 1.83 15.40 1.25
N VAL A 135 2.92 15.09 0.58
CA VAL A 135 3.52 13.76 0.59
C VAL A 135 4.25 13.55 1.92
N ASN A 136 4.12 12.37 2.50
CA ASN A 136 4.81 12.01 3.74
C ASN A 136 6.33 12.07 3.54
N GLU A 137 7.06 12.65 4.50
CA GLU A 137 8.51 12.78 4.41
C GLU A 137 9.24 11.44 4.22
N LYS A 138 8.71 10.34 4.80
CA LYS A 138 9.24 8.99 4.60
C LYS A 138 9.24 8.57 3.12
N SER A 139 8.33 9.09 2.32
CA SER A 139 8.27 8.79 0.88
C SER A 139 9.47 9.35 0.12
N PHE A 140 10.14 10.40 0.61
CA PHE A 140 11.37 10.91 -0.02
C PHE A 140 12.55 9.93 0.13
N GLY A 141 12.51 9.03 1.11
CA GLY A 141 13.51 7.95 1.24
C GLY A 141 13.32 6.81 0.24
N MET A 142 12.17 6.74 -0.45
CA MET A 142 11.84 5.62 -1.34
C MET A 142 12.48 5.74 -2.74
N GLY A 143 13.22 6.80 -3.05
CA GLY A 143 13.89 6.98 -4.34
C GLY A 143 13.89 8.42 -4.83
N ASN A 144 14.59 8.64 -5.95
CA ASN A 144 14.87 9.99 -6.46
C ASN A 144 13.98 10.40 -7.65
N PHE A 145 13.24 9.46 -8.23
CA PHE A 145 12.43 9.69 -9.42
C PHE A 145 10.97 9.46 -9.10
N ALA A 146 10.11 10.45 -9.35
CA ALA A 146 8.68 10.36 -9.07
C ALA A 146 7.89 10.55 -10.38
N VAL A 147 7.01 9.58 -10.67
CA VAL A 147 6.05 9.67 -11.77
C VAL A 147 4.66 9.90 -11.19
N MET A 148 3.97 10.91 -11.70
CA MET A 148 2.63 11.27 -11.27
C MET A 148 1.59 10.95 -12.36
N VAL A 149 0.60 10.15 -11.99
CA VAL A 149 -0.58 9.86 -12.79
C VAL A 149 -1.71 10.79 -12.37
N THR A 150 -2.11 11.69 -13.26
CA THR A 150 -3.12 12.73 -12.99
C THR A 150 -4.52 12.37 -13.50
N ASN A 151 -4.63 11.45 -14.47
CA ASN A 151 -5.91 10.91 -14.93
C ASN A 151 -6.08 9.48 -14.42
N VAL A 152 -6.33 9.37 -13.10
CA VAL A 152 -6.44 8.10 -12.38
C VAL A 152 -7.52 7.17 -12.98
N PRO A 153 -8.75 7.64 -13.32
CA PRO A 153 -9.76 6.77 -13.90
C PRO A 153 -9.32 6.10 -15.21
N VAL A 154 -8.77 6.89 -16.16
CA VAL A 154 -8.32 6.36 -17.46
C VAL A 154 -7.13 5.43 -17.29
N PHE A 155 -6.22 5.74 -16.38
CA PHE A 155 -5.08 4.87 -16.09
C PHE A 155 -5.52 3.51 -15.54
N MET A 156 -6.42 3.50 -14.54
CA MET A 156 -6.94 2.26 -13.96
C MET A 156 -7.76 1.45 -14.96
N GLU A 157 -8.53 2.10 -15.83
CA GLU A 157 -9.26 1.43 -16.92
C GLU A 157 -8.29 0.70 -17.86
N LYS A 158 -7.20 1.36 -18.27
CA LYS A 158 -6.17 0.76 -19.12
C LYS A 158 -5.49 -0.45 -18.47
N ILE A 159 -5.15 -0.36 -17.18
CA ILE A 159 -4.58 -1.49 -16.43
C ILE A 159 -5.56 -2.67 -16.42
N ARG A 160 -6.81 -2.44 -15.98
CA ARG A 160 -7.82 -3.50 -15.90
C ARG A 160 -8.05 -4.17 -17.25
N LYS A 161 -8.12 -3.37 -18.32
CA LYS A 161 -8.25 -3.89 -19.69
C LYS A 161 -7.04 -4.76 -20.06
N ASN A 162 -5.82 -4.28 -19.83
CA ASN A 162 -4.61 -5.03 -20.19
C ASN A 162 -4.50 -6.37 -19.44
N PHE A 163 -4.80 -6.40 -18.14
CA PHE A 163 -4.80 -7.65 -17.37
C PHE A 163 -5.88 -8.62 -17.86
N SER A 164 -7.08 -8.12 -18.17
CA SER A 164 -8.15 -8.94 -18.76
C SER A 164 -7.76 -9.52 -20.12
N ASP A 165 -7.17 -8.73 -21.01
CA ASP A 165 -6.78 -9.16 -22.36
C ASP A 165 -5.68 -10.24 -22.32
N ASN A 166 -4.82 -10.22 -21.29
CA ASN A 166 -3.70 -11.15 -21.11
C ASN A 166 -3.99 -12.30 -20.12
N ALA A 167 -5.23 -12.43 -19.63
CA ALA A 167 -5.66 -13.47 -18.68
C ALA A 167 -4.84 -13.49 -17.37
N TYR A 168 -4.42 -12.33 -16.89
CA TYR A 168 -3.79 -12.18 -15.57
C TYR A 168 -4.84 -11.88 -14.50
N GLU A 169 -4.67 -12.47 -13.31
CA GLU A 169 -5.42 -12.04 -12.13
C GLU A 169 -4.89 -10.69 -11.64
N PHE A 170 -5.82 -9.79 -11.29
CA PHE A 170 -5.53 -8.44 -10.83
C PHE A 170 -6.43 -8.05 -9.67
N ARG A 171 -5.85 -7.39 -8.67
CA ARG A 171 -6.59 -6.76 -7.57
C ARG A 171 -6.01 -5.37 -7.33
N ASP A 172 -6.88 -4.38 -7.21
CA ASP A 172 -6.55 -3.03 -6.80
C ASP A 172 -7.32 -2.62 -5.55
N GLY A 173 -6.73 -1.73 -4.76
CA GLY A 173 -7.34 -1.22 -3.55
C GLY A 173 -6.47 -0.18 -2.87
N LEU A 174 -7.11 0.69 -2.10
CA LEU A 174 -6.40 1.57 -1.17
C LEU A 174 -6.06 0.78 0.09
N VAL A 175 -4.78 0.76 0.45
CA VAL A 175 -4.33 0.22 1.74
C VAL A 175 -4.70 1.22 2.83
N LYS A 176 -5.36 0.72 3.88
CA LYS A 176 -5.63 1.48 5.11
C LYS A 176 -4.55 1.10 6.11
N TYR A 177 -3.65 2.03 6.39
CA TYR A 177 -2.74 1.95 7.52
C TYR A 177 -3.38 2.61 8.73
#